data_AF-A0A7C4M944-F1
#
_entry.id   AF-A0A7C4M944-F1
#
_cell.length_a   1.000
_cell.length_b   1.000
_cell.length_c   1.000
_cell.angle_alpha   90.00
_cell.angle_beta   90.00
_cell.angle_gamma   90.00
#
_symmetry.space_group_name_H-M   'P 1'
#
loop_
_entity.id
_entity.type
_entity.pdbx_description
1 polymer ?
#
loop_
_entity_poly.entity_id
_entity_poly.type
_entity_poly.pdbx_seq_one_letter_code
_entity_poly.pdbx_strand_id
1 'polypeptide(L)' 'MLQARSSIRKKIHVSGNEYYYIHIPSKLAHDSQFPFKDGDELRIAVDVSRNRMIIQKIANKRKQKNKK' A
#
# COMPACT_ATOMS: atom_id res chain seq x y z
N MET A 1 11.49 -14.25 -5.43
CA MET A 1 10.65 -13.41 -4.55
C MET A 1 11.56 -12.64 -3.62
N LEU A 2 11.68 -11.31 -3.79
CA LEU A 2 12.40 -10.49 -2.82
C LEU A 2 11.55 -10.31 -1.56
N GLN A 3 12.20 -10.36 -0.40
CA GLN A 3 11.57 -10.14 0.90
C GLN A 3 12.46 -9.22 1.73
N ALA A 4 11.84 -8.41 2.58
CA ALA A 4 12.53 -7.60 3.57
C ALA A 4 11.68 -7.48 4.83
N ARG A 5 12.34 -7.38 5.99
CA ARG A 5 11.67 -7.10 7.26
C ARG A 5 11.49 -5.59 7.42
N SER A 6 10.36 -5.20 8.00
CA SER A 6 10.09 -3.83 8.39
C SER A 6 9.31 -3.79 9.69
N SER A 7 9.30 -2.64 10.34
CA SER A 7 8.57 -2.38 11.57
C SER A 7 7.50 -1.32 11.33
N ILE A 8 6.35 -1.50 11.97
CA ILE A 8 5.31 -0.47 12.01
C ILE A 8 5.70 0.56 13.05
N ARG A 9 5.61 1.84 12.70
CA ARG A 9 5.81 2.94 13.64
C ARG A 9 4.51 3.70 13.83
N LYS A 10 4.15 3.98 15.07
CA LYS A 10 3.03 4.87 15.41
C LYS A 10 3.57 6.30 15.54
N LYS A 11 2.87 7.27 14.97
CA LYS A 11 3.14 8.69 15.18
C LYS A 11 1.82 9.42 15.40
N ILE A 12 1.80 10.25 16.44
CA ILE A 12 0.68 11.15 16.73
C ILE A 12 0.93 12.41 15.90
N HIS A 13 -0.01 12.75 15.03
CA HIS A 13 0.05 13.98 14.26
C HIS A 13 -0.30 15.17 15.16
N VAL A 14 0.19 16.36 14.82
CA VAL A 14 -0.07 17.60 15.58
C VAL A 14 -1.56 17.95 15.67
N SER A 15 -2.39 17.42 14.77
CA SER A 15 -3.85 17.57 14.82
C SER A 15 -4.55 16.63 15.81
N GLY A 16 -3.80 15.82 16.57
CA GLY A 16 -4.35 14.79 17.47
C GLY A 16 -4.71 13.46 16.80
N ASN A 17 -4.65 13.39 15.47
CA ASN A 17 -4.91 12.14 14.74
C ASN A 17 -3.70 11.19 14.82
N GLU A 18 -3.97 9.91 15.05
CA GLU A 18 -2.93 8.88 15.10
C GLU A 18 -2.76 8.21 13.73
N TYR A 19 -1.51 8.09 13.30
CA TYR A 19 -1.17 7.40 12.06
C TYR A 19 -0.13 6.31 12.31
N TYR A 20 -0.31 5.20 11.61
CA TYR A 20 0.68 4.14 11.52
C TYR A 20 1.44 4.27 10.20
N TYR A 21 2.77 4.19 10.29
CA TYR A 21 3.68 4.26 9.17
C TYR A 21 4.32 2.89 8.95
N ILE A 22 4.22 2.40 7.72
CA ILE A 22 4.89 1.18 7.27
C ILE A 22 6.03 1.61 6.36
N HIS A 23 7.27 1.33 6.78
CA HIS A 23 8.42 1.58 5.93
C HIS A 23 8.56 0.43 4.93
N ILE A 24 8.56 0.71 3.63
CA ILE A 24 8.90 -0.26 2.60
C ILE A 24 10.37 -0.04 2.22
N PRO A 25 11.27 -1.01 2.44
CA PRO A 25 12.67 -0.86 2.07
C PRO A 25 12.83 -0.56 0.58
N SER A 26 13.73 0.35 0.23
CA SER A 26 13.97 0.79 -1.15
C SER A 26 14.28 -0.37 -2.09
N LYS A 27 14.99 -1.40 -1.61
CA LYS A 27 15.27 -2.64 -2.36
C LYS A 27 13.99 -3.35 -2.85
N LEU A 28 12.90 -3.30 -2.08
CA LEU A 28 11.59 -3.82 -2.52
C LEU A 28 10.86 -2.83 -3.41
N ALA A 29 10.88 -1.54 -3.07
CA ALA A 29 10.15 -0.50 -3.81
C ALA A 29 10.73 -0.26 -5.23
N HIS A 30 12.02 -0.52 -5.44
CA HIS A 30 12.67 -0.42 -6.75
C HIS A 30 12.53 -1.68 -7.61
N ASP A 31 11.96 -2.77 -7.09
CA ASP A 31 11.70 -3.96 -7.87
C ASP A 31 10.65 -3.65 -8.96
N SER A 32 10.87 -4.13 -10.19
CA SER A 32 9.96 -3.87 -11.31
C SER A 32 8.57 -4.47 -11.12
N GLN A 33 8.44 -5.46 -10.22
CA GLN A 33 7.18 -6.09 -9.81
C GLN A 33 6.51 -5.36 -8.65
N PHE A 34 7.12 -4.32 -8.08
CA PHE A 34 6.50 -3.53 -7.02
C PHE A 34 5.23 -2.86 -7.56
N PRO A 35 4.05 -3.12 -6.96
CA PRO A 35 2.78 -2.81 -7.62
C PRO A 35 2.37 -1.35 -7.47
N PHE A 36 3.06 -0.54 -6.67
CA PHE A 36 2.68 0.84 -6.33
C PHE A 36 3.68 1.87 -6.85
N LYS A 37 3.20 3.09 -7.10
CA LYS A 37 3.95 4.26 -7.55
C LYS A 37 3.51 5.47 -6.74
N ASP A 38 4.33 6.52 -6.76
CA ASP A 38 3.97 7.79 -6.16
C ASP A 38 2.68 8.34 -6.79
N GLY A 39 1.80 8.87 -5.95
CA GLY A 39 0.47 9.36 -6.35
C GLY A 39 -0.61 8.29 -6.57
N ASP A 40 -0.31 6.99 -6.44
CA ASP A 40 -1.35 5.96 -6.51
C ASP A 40 -2.30 6.04 -5.31
N GLU A 41 -3.61 6.01 -5.57
CA GLU A 41 -4.61 5.83 -4.53
C GLU A 41 -4.70 4.36 -4.10
N LEU A 42 -4.68 4.13 -2.79
CA LEU A 42 -4.63 2.80 -2.21
C LEU A 42 -5.85 2.53 -1.32
N ARG A 43 -6.43 1.34 -1.48
CA ARG A 43 -7.38 0.76 -0.53
C ARG A 43 -6.62 -0.12 0.44
N ILE A 44 -6.74 0.17 1.74
CA ILE A 44 -6.15 -0.60 2.82
C ILE A 44 -7.28 -1.25 3.61
N ALA A 45 -7.22 -2.57 3.82
CA ALA A 45 -8.23 -3.33 4.55
C ALA A 45 -7.59 -4.39 5.43
N VAL A 46 -8.27 -4.75 6.52
CA VAL A 46 -7.89 -5.85 7.42
C VAL A 46 -8.77 -7.06 7.13
N ASP A 47 -8.14 -8.17 6.75
CA ASP A 47 -8.78 -9.48 6.62
C ASP A 47 -8.61 -10.22 7.95
N VAL A 48 -9.62 -10.08 8.81
CA VAL A 48 -9.64 -10.64 10.18
C VAL A 48 -9.55 -12.17 10.15
N SER A 49 -10.21 -12.80 9.17
CA SER A 49 -10.27 -14.26 9.05
C SER A 49 -8.89 -14.90 8.84
N ARG A 50 -7.97 -14.18 8.21
CA ARG A 50 -6.62 -14.63 7.89
C ARG A 50 -5.53 -13.85 8.64
N ASN A 51 -5.94 -13.02 9.61
CA ASN A 51 -5.06 -12.16 10.40
C ASN A 51 -4.01 -11.41 9.56
N ARG A 52 -4.46 -10.74 8.50
CA ARG A 52 -3.56 -10.02 7.58
C ARG A 52 -4.14 -8.70 7.12
N MET A 53 -3.26 -7.78 6.77
CA MET A 53 -3.63 -6.54 6.11
C MET A 53 -3.44 -6.67 4.60
N ILE A 54 -4.36 -6.12 3.83
CA ILE A 54 -4.35 -6.13 2.37
C ILE A 54 -4.27 -4.67 1.89
N ILE A 55 -3.28 -4.38 1.05
CA ILE A 55 -3.12 -3.08 0.39
C ILE A 55 -3.31 -3.31 -1.11
N GLN A 56 -4.24 -2.59 -1.72
CA GLN A 56 -4.58 -2.73 -3.13
C GLN A 56 -4.65 -1.36 -3.79
N LYS A 57 -4.35 -1.30 -5.09
CA LYS A 57 -4.63 -0.11 -5.90
C LYS A 57 -6.12 0.10 -6.03
N ILE A 58 -6.57 1.35 -5.86
CA ILE A 58 -7.91 1.74 -6.29
C ILE A 58 -7.83 1.89 -7.81
N ALA A 59 -8.29 0.87 -8.54
CA ALA A 59 -8.36 0.96 -10.00
C ALA A 59 -9.34 2.07 -10.37
N ASN A 60 -8.83 3.19 -10.88
CA ASN A 60 -9.67 4.17 -11.57
C ASN A 60 -10.30 3.46 -12.77
N LYS A 61 -11.60 3.13 -12.68
CA LYS A 61 -12.43 2.52 -13.74
C LYS A 61 -12.64 3.47 -14.94
N ARG A 62 -11.59 4.12 -15.46
CA ARG A 62 -11.70 5.05 -16.61
C ARG A 62 -11.10 4.55 -17.92
N LYS A 63 -10.60 3.31 -18.03
CA LYS A 63 -10.13 2.78 -19.34
C LYS A 63 -10.45 1.30 -19.57
N GLN A 64 -11.73 0.93 -19.56
CA GLN A 64 -12.23 -0.28 -20.25
C GLN A 64 -13.54 -0.01 -21.01
N LYS A 65 -13.60 1.08 -21.76
CA LYS A 65 -14.50 1.18 -22.91
C LYS A 65 -13.67 1.59 -24.12
N ASN A 66 -13.86 0.87 -25.22
CA ASN A 66 -13.28 1.04 -26.55
C ASN A 66 -11.96 0.31 -26.82
N LYS A 67 -12.05 -1.02 -26.94
CA LYS A 67 -11.55 -1.74 -28.12
C LYS A 67 -12.57 -2.80 -28.54
N LYS A 68 -13.49 -2.40 -29.41
CA LYS A 68 -14.07 -3.23 -30.46
C LYS A 68 -14.02 -2.41 -31.73
#